data_AF-A0A949VXZ2-F1
#
_entry.id   AF-A0A949VXZ2-F1
#
_cell.length_a   1.000
_cell.length_b   1.000
_cell.length_c   1.000
_cell.angle_alpha   90.00
_cell.angle_beta   90.00
_cell.angle_gamma   90.00
#
_symmetry.space_group_name_H-M   'P 1'
#
loop_
_entity.id
_entity.type
_entity.pdbx_description
1 polymer ?
#
loop_
_entity_poly.entity_id
_entity_poly.type
_entity_poly.pdbx_seq_one_letter_code
_entity_poly.pdbx_strand_id
1 'polypeptide(L)'
;MKFKFLILSCFLFVFSISANAQFIDYTIKGGVQYQQLLPFSEYSPSMSFVGRGFLNFEIANGLSIDIGAGYGQYKTNDDFNEHTETSADDHEHYVKTDLIPIEARLRLSPWASNKKNWNPYFYLGAGLMNYKVKEIPNNPTVGDYSEKRKGWTGTIPLGIGTEAKLSDNVLLDMSAGISYPFTDELNNFVLGSYEDASGNLSLGLSFAGSDKCETDEDKDGLTYCREEQLGTNPEIADTDGDGCKDGEEVDTYKTNPLNKDTDGDTLGDCDEIRKYMTNPLNKDTDGDRLMDNEEINTYGTLPTDKDTDDDNLTDGDEVLTHKTDPKKPDTDLGSVQDGIEVGRGTNPLNPDDDLPKKVEEPIKVGEVITLKGINFATNSWEITSIAEDQLERALNAMKNYPELEVEISGHTDSRGGRNWNMELSQKRADSVKDWFVSKGISGSRITTVGYGPDQPVAPNDTEEGRYENRRIDFKRTK
;
A
#
# COMPACT_ATOMS: atom_id res chain seq x y z
N MET A 1 -65.56 -14.18 -18.43
CA MET A 1 -64.55 -14.38 -19.50
C MET A 1 -63.70 -13.11 -19.77
N LYS A 2 -63.34 -12.33 -18.74
CA LYS A 2 -62.54 -11.09 -18.86
C LYS A 2 -61.50 -10.91 -17.73
N PHE A 3 -60.88 -12.00 -17.28
CA PHE A 3 -59.79 -11.95 -16.29
C PHE A 3 -58.56 -12.78 -16.68
N LYS A 4 -58.65 -13.55 -17.78
CA LYS A 4 -57.52 -14.34 -18.31
C LYS A 4 -56.52 -13.53 -19.15
N PHE A 5 -56.80 -12.26 -19.44
CA PHE A 5 -55.96 -11.43 -20.31
C PHE A 5 -55.04 -10.45 -19.58
N LEU A 6 -55.17 -10.28 -18.26
CA LEU A 6 -54.33 -9.34 -17.51
C LEU A 6 -53.07 -10.00 -16.92
N ILE A 7 -53.09 -11.33 -16.71
CA ILE A 7 -51.95 -12.08 -16.17
C ILE A 7 -50.87 -12.37 -17.24
N LEU A 8 -51.23 -12.29 -18.53
CA LEU A 8 -50.32 -12.65 -19.62
C LEU A 8 -49.46 -11.49 -20.15
N SER A 9 -49.70 -10.25 -19.71
CA SER A 9 -48.94 -9.08 -20.20
C SER A 9 -47.84 -8.59 -19.25
N CYS A 10 -47.67 -9.23 -18.09
CA CYS A 10 -46.59 -8.88 -17.13
C CYS A 10 -45.36 -9.79 -17.27
N PHE A 11 -45.39 -10.80 -18.16
CA PHE A 11 -44.36 -11.83 -18.28
C PHE A 11 -43.35 -11.62 -19.42
N LEU A 12 -43.30 -10.43 -20.02
CA LEU A 12 -42.53 -10.18 -21.24
C LEU A 12 -41.73 -8.87 -21.17
N PHE A 13 -40.95 -8.68 -20.09
CA PHE A 13 -39.84 -7.70 -20.05
C PHE A 13 -38.81 -8.09 -18.97
N VAL A 14 -38.28 -9.32 -19.07
CA VAL A 14 -37.07 -9.69 -18.33
C VAL A 14 -36.10 -10.23 -19.37
N PHE A 15 -35.19 -9.41 -19.86
CA PHE A 15 -33.84 -9.80 -20.30
C PHE A 15 -33.07 -8.55 -20.76
N SER A 16 -32.13 -8.12 -19.91
CA SER A 16 -30.75 -7.68 -20.24
C SER A 16 -30.21 -6.90 -19.05
N ILE A 17 -29.78 -7.60 -18.00
CA ILE A 17 -28.95 -6.99 -16.94
C ILE A 17 -27.52 -7.39 -17.24
N SER A 18 -26.81 -6.55 -17.99
CA SER A 18 -25.36 -6.53 -17.96
C SER A 18 -24.94 -6.01 -16.59
N ALA A 19 -24.34 -6.90 -15.80
CA ALA A 19 -23.73 -6.60 -14.52
C ALA A 19 -22.68 -5.51 -14.70
N ASN A 20 -22.88 -4.38 -14.02
CA ASN A 20 -21.85 -3.47 -13.51
C ASN A 20 -22.54 -2.38 -12.68
N ALA A 21 -21.85 -1.94 -11.63
CA ALA A 21 -22.12 -0.82 -10.73
C ALA A 21 -22.78 -1.13 -9.37
N GLN A 22 -21.98 -0.78 -8.35
CA GLN A 22 -22.23 -0.69 -6.92
C GLN A 22 -23.54 0.07 -6.61
N PHE A 23 -24.37 -0.54 -5.78
CA PHE A 23 -25.08 0.19 -4.74
C PHE A 23 -24.67 -0.37 -3.37
N ILE A 24 -23.54 0.16 -2.91
CA ILE A 24 -23.16 0.58 -1.55
C ILE A 24 -24.16 0.24 -0.40
N ASP A 25 -23.68 -0.65 0.49
CA ASP A 25 -23.65 -0.58 1.96
C ASP A 25 -24.62 -1.36 2.89
N TYR A 26 -25.68 -2.04 2.46
CA TYR A 26 -26.57 -2.70 3.45
C TYR A 26 -26.91 -4.15 3.13
N THR A 27 -26.20 -5.10 3.75
CA THR A 27 -26.53 -6.54 3.63
C THR A 27 -27.88 -6.88 4.26
N ILE A 28 -28.27 -6.17 5.33
CA ILE A 28 -29.53 -6.38 6.05
C ILE A 28 -30.08 -5.03 6.54
N LYS A 29 -31.36 -4.79 6.26
CA LYS A 29 -32.14 -3.69 6.87
C LYS A 29 -33.21 -4.28 7.78
N GLY A 30 -33.55 -3.60 8.86
CA GLY A 30 -34.68 -3.94 9.73
C GLY A 30 -35.56 -2.72 9.94
N GLY A 31 -36.88 -2.87 10.00
CA GLY A 31 -37.76 -1.72 10.09
C GLY A 31 -39.08 -1.98 10.80
N VAL A 32 -39.77 -0.88 11.08
CA VAL A 32 -41.13 -0.86 11.64
C VAL A 32 -42.01 0.07 10.82
N GLN A 33 -43.27 -0.32 10.62
CA GLN A 33 -44.20 0.39 9.76
C GLN A 33 -45.60 0.41 10.38
N TYR A 34 -46.24 1.58 10.37
CA TYR A 34 -47.68 1.73 10.60
C TYR A 34 -48.39 1.72 9.25
N GLN A 35 -49.39 0.88 9.09
CA GLN A 35 -50.20 0.75 7.89
C GLN A 35 -51.64 1.14 8.22
N GLN A 36 -52.13 2.24 7.65
CA GLN A 36 -53.54 2.57 7.63
C GLN A 36 -54.22 1.68 6.59
N LEU A 37 -55.21 0.89 7.02
CA LEU A 37 -56.01 0.07 6.12
C LEU A 37 -57.26 0.83 5.68
N LEU A 38 -57.62 0.65 4.42
CA LEU A 38 -58.84 1.12 3.77
C LEU A 38 -59.63 -0.11 3.29
N PRO A 39 -60.53 -0.64 4.14
CA PRO A 39 -61.37 -1.79 3.81
C PRO A 39 -62.15 -1.63 2.51
N PHE A 40 -62.13 -2.67 1.68
CA PHE A 40 -63.03 -2.86 0.55
C PHE A 40 -63.85 -4.12 0.84
N SER A 41 -65.06 -3.90 1.36
CA SER A 41 -65.99 -4.96 1.77
C SER A 41 -67.44 -4.53 1.55
N GLU A 42 -68.39 -5.39 1.89
CA GLU A 42 -69.84 -5.10 1.86
C GLU A 42 -70.25 -3.96 2.81
N TYR A 43 -69.44 -3.72 3.84
CA TYR A 43 -69.66 -2.70 4.87
C TYR A 43 -68.86 -1.41 4.63
N SER A 44 -69.33 -0.28 5.18
CA SER A 44 -68.58 0.97 5.08
C SER A 44 -67.23 0.89 5.79
N PRO A 45 -66.17 1.46 5.20
CA PRO A 45 -64.84 1.42 5.79
C PRO A 45 -64.80 2.22 7.10
N SER A 46 -64.15 1.65 8.11
CA SER A 46 -63.86 2.30 9.38
C SER A 46 -62.35 2.32 9.63
N MET A 47 -61.90 3.08 10.63
CA MET A 47 -60.47 3.22 10.92
C MET A 47 -59.86 1.86 11.28
N SER A 48 -59.05 1.35 10.36
CA SER A 48 -58.42 0.03 10.43
C SER A 48 -56.90 0.20 10.30
N PHE A 49 -56.10 -0.61 10.98
CA PHE A 49 -54.65 -0.43 10.95
C PHE A 49 -53.89 -1.74 11.17
N VAL A 50 -52.63 -1.79 10.75
CA VAL A 50 -51.66 -2.84 11.09
C VAL A 50 -50.34 -2.18 11.46
N GLY A 51 -49.77 -2.54 12.61
CA GLY A 51 -48.36 -2.29 12.91
C GLY A 51 -47.53 -3.50 12.49
N ARG A 52 -46.45 -3.28 11.73
CA ARG A 52 -45.59 -4.33 11.17
C ARG A 52 -44.13 -4.09 11.52
N GLY A 53 -43.43 -5.14 11.94
CA GLY A 53 -41.96 -5.20 11.98
C GLY A 53 -41.43 -6.07 10.83
N PHE A 54 -40.28 -5.74 10.28
CA PHE A 54 -39.73 -6.45 9.12
C PHE A 54 -38.21 -6.46 9.05
N LEU A 55 -37.69 -7.42 8.29
CA LEU A 55 -36.31 -7.52 7.85
C LEU A 55 -36.28 -7.52 6.32
N ASN A 56 -35.39 -6.74 5.74
CA ASN A 56 -35.19 -6.65 4.31
C ASN A 56 -33.75 -7.05 3.96
N PHE A 57 -33.63 -8.00 3.04
CA PHE A 57 -32.39 -8.59 2.58
C PHE A 57 -32.22 -8.29 1.11
N GLU A 58 -31.12 -7.65 0.73
CA GLU A 58 -30.79 -7.46 -0.68
C GLU A 58 -30.25 -8.77 -1.27
N ILE A 59 -30.84 -9.21 -2.38
CA ILE A 59 -30.45 -10.47 -3.04
C ILE A 59 -29.65 -10.17 -4.32
N ALA A 60 -29.96 -9.07 -4.99
CA ALA A 60 -29.22 -8.54 -6.13
C ALA A 60 -29.44 -7.03 -6.22
N ASN A 61 -28.63 -6.33 -7.01
CA ASN A 61 -28.77 -4.88 -7.19
C ASN A 61 -30.21 -4.51 -7.60
N GLY A 62 -30.84 -3.67 -6.78
CA GLY A 62 -32.22 -3.21 -7.00
C GLY A 62 -33.28 -4.30 -6.76
N LEU A 63 -32.93 -5.44 -6.17
CA LEU A 63 -33.83 -6.55 -5.86
C LEU A 63 -33.62 -7.03 -4.42
N SER A 64 -34.65 -6.89 -3.58
CA SER A 64 -34.60 -7.35 -2.19
C SER A 64 -35.83 -8.17 -1.81
N ILE A 65 -35.69 -8.98 -0.76
CA ILE A 65 -36.80 -9.67 -0.11
C ILE A 65 -37.04 -9.06 1.27
N ASP A 66 -38.28 -8.71 1.55
CA ASP A 66 -38.76 -8.16 2.81
C ASP A 66 -39.64 -9.21 3.49
N ILE A 67 -39.28 -9.61 4.71
CA ILE A 67 -40.01 -10.58 5.52
C ILE A 67 -40.45 -9.88 6.79
N GLY A 68 -41.74 -9.94 7.10
CA GLY A 68 -42.23 -9.25 8.28
C GLY A 68 -43.54 -9.80 8.81
N ALA A 69 -43.81 -9.45 10.05
CA ALA A 69 -45.00 -9.86 10.78
C ALA A 69 -45.58 -8.64 11.50
N GLY A 70 -46.89 -8.67 11.74
CA GLY A 70 -47.58 -7.56 12.36
C GLY A 70 -48.76 -7.96 13.22
N TYR A 71 -49.39 -6.94 13.78
CA TYR A 71 -50.66 -7.01 14.49
C TYR A 71 -51.51 -5.81 14.11
N GLY A 72 -52.80 -6.03 13.91
CA GLY A 72 -53.70 -4.97 13.50
C GLY A 72 -55.17 -5.26 13.79
N GLN A 73 -56.00 -4.29 13.41
CA GLN A 73 -57.45 -4.34 13.54
C GLN A 73 -58.08 -3.93 12.21
N TYR A 74 -59.00 -4.77 11.74
CA TYR A 74 -59.87 -4.53 10.60
C TYR A 74 -61.26 -4.20 11.12
N LYS A 75 -61.75 -3.01 10.82
CA LYS A 75 -63.02 -2.47 11.30
C LYS A 75 -63.84 -1.93 10.14
N THR A 76 -65.10 -2.33 10.07
CA THR A 76 -66.09 -1.89 9.07
C THR A 76 -67.41 -1.60 9.77
N ASN A 77 -68.16 -0.57 9.36
CA ASN A 77 -69.44 -0.25 9.99
C ASN A 77 -70.60 -0.91 9.23
N ASP A 78 -71.59 -1.39 9.99
CA ASP A 78 -72.78 -2.04 9.44
C ASP A 78 -73.82 -1.00 8.99
N ASP A 79 -73.95 -0.82 7.68
CA ASP A 79 -74.88 0.14 7.08
C ASP A 79 -76.27 -0.48 6.80
N PHE A 80 -76.48 -1.79 6.99
CA PHE A 80 -77.78 -2.43 6.67
C PHE A 80 -78.88 -2.07 7.67
N ASN A 81 -78.53 -1.67 8.89
CA ASN A 81 -79.47 -1.40 9.98
C ASN A 81 -79.80 0.10 10.17
N GLU A 82 -79.33 1.00 9.30
CA GLU A 82 -79.52 2.44 9.45
C GLU A 82 -81.00 2.90 9.30
N HIS A 83 -81.92 2.00 8.93
CA HIS A 83 -83.32 2.33 8.61
C HIS A 83 -84.39 1.54 9.39
N THR A 84 -84.04 0.78 10.43
CA THR A 84 -85.03 0.13 11.31
C THR A 84 -84.95 0.69 12.73
N GLU A 85 -86.05 1.30 13.16
CA GLU A 85 -86.19 2.33 14.20
C GLU A 85 -85.85 1.95 15.66
N THR A 86 -85.57 3.00 16.44
CA THR A 86 -85.94 3.18 17.86
C THR A 86 -85.55 2.08 18.86
N SER A 87 -84.36 2.20 19.46
CA SER A 87 -84.15 1.87 20.89
C SER A 87 -82.81 2.41 21.38
N ALA A 88 -82.85 3.00 22.56
CA ALA A 88 -81.72 3.57 23.29
C ALA A 88 -80.87 2.45 23.92
N ASP A 89 -80.22 1.63 23.10
CA ASP A 89 -79.18 0.71 23.55
C ASP A 89 -77.97 0.85 22.63
N ASP A 90 -76.83 1.16 23.24
CA ASP A 90 -75.59 1.68 22.64
C ASP A 90 -74.79 0.56 21.94
N HIS A 91 -75.48 -0.25 21.12
CA HIS A 91 -74.89 -1.41 20.47
C HIS A 91 -74.18 -0.97 19.21
N GLU A 92 -72.86 -1.04 19.29
CA GLU A 92 -71.91 -0.67 18.25
C GLU A 92 -72.23 -1.31 16.89
N HIS A 93 -72.59 -0.48 15.90
CA HIS A 93 -72.88 -0.87 14.51
C HIS A 93 -71.59 -1.11 13.70
N TYR A 94 -70.70 -1.96 14.20
CA TYR A 94 -69.47 -2.28 13.47
C TYR A 94 -68.99 -3.71 13.70
N VAL A 95 -68.27 -4.22 12.72
CA VAL A 95 -67.50 -5.46 12.83
C VAL A 95 -66.05 -5.09 13.12
N LYS A 96 -65.43 -5.84 14.02
CA LYS A 96 -64.00 -5.69 14.34
C LYS A 96 -63.31 -7.03 14.40
N THR A 97 -62.20 -7.11 13.70
CA THR A 97 -61.42 -8.32 13.51
C THR A 97 -59.96 -8.04 13.81
N ASP A 98 -59.38 -8.80 14.73
CA ASP A 98 -57.94 -8.76 14.97
C ASP A 98 -57.22 -9.49 13.83
N LEU A 99 -56.12 -8.90 13.35
CA LEU A 99 -55.29 -9.43 12.27
C LEU A 99 -53.87 -9.69 12.77
N ILE A 100 -53.30 -10.85 12.41
CA ILE A 100 -51.87 -11.16 12.59
C ILE A 100 -51.32 -11.60 11.22
N PRO A 101 -50.84 -10.67 10.39
CA PRO A 101 -50.22 -11.00 9.11
C PRO A 101 -48.75 -11.40 9.28
N ILE A 102 -48.32 -12.36 8.45
CA ILE A 102 -46.93 -12.75 8.22
C ILE A 102 -46.73 -12.73 6.70
N GLU A 103 -45.84 -11.88 6.20
CA GLU A 103 -45.72 -11.60 4.77
C GLU A 103 -44.26 -11.62 4.32
N ALA A 104 -44.03 -12.19 3.13
CA ALA A 104 -42.81 -12.06 2.38
C ALA A 104 -43.10 -11.26 1.10
N ARG A 105 -42.38 -10.17 0.88
CA ARG A 105 -42.54 -9.23 -0.24
C ARG A 105 -41.23 -9.17 -1.03
N LEU A 106 -41.30 -9.44 -2.33
CA LEU A 106 -40.22 -9.13 -3.25
C LEU A 106 -40.30 -7.63 -3.58
N ARG A 107 -39.20 -6.90 -3.42
CA ARG A 107 -39.09 -5.48 -3.70
C ARG A 107 -38.14 -5.25 -4.87
N LEU A 108 -38.62 -4.52 -5.87
CA LEU A 108 -37.84 -4.12 -7.03
C LEU A 108 -37.64 -2.59 -6.98
N SER A 109 -36.39 -2.15 -7.00
CA SER A 109 -35.94 -0.76 -6.96
C SER A 109 -35.17 -0.42 -8.24
N PRO A 110 -35.85 -0.14 -9.37
CA PRO A 110 -35.21 0.07 -10.68
C PRO A 110 -34.22 1.24 -10.73
N TRP A 111 -34.32 2.17 -9.76
CA TRP A 111 -33.54 3.39 -9.72
C TRP A 111 -32.56 3.45 -8.55
N ALA A 112 -32.33 2.32 -7.86
CA ALA A 112 -31.40 2.25 -6.74
C ALA A 112 -30.07 2.92 -7.11
N SER A 113 -29.45 2.54 -8.24
CA SER A 113 -28.12 3.00 -8.66
C SER A 113 -27.92 4.51 -8.92
N ASN A 114 -28.98 5.32 -9.05
CA ASN A 114 -28.87 6.68 -9.58
C ASN A 114 -29.05 7.82 -8.56
N LYS A 115 -29.45 7.55 -7.31
CA LYS A 115 -29.81 8.61 -6.35
C LYS A 115 -29.38 8.30 -4.92
N LYS A 116 -28.46 9.12 -4.37
CA LYS A 116 -27.87 8.93 -3.03
C LYS A 116 -28.87 8.98 -1.86
N ASN A 117 -30.02 9.67 -2.00
CA ASN A 117 -30.92 9.95 -0.85
C ASN A 117 -32.38 9.48 -1.03
N TRP A 118 -32.75 8.90 -2.17
CA TRP A 118 -34.14 8.56 -2.50
C TRP A 118 -34.23 7.28 -3.33
N ASN A 119 -34.98 6.30 -2.84
CA ASN A 119 -35.08 4.97 -3.44
C ASN A 119 -36.55 4.52 -3.61
N PRO A 120 -37.19 4.80 -4.75
CA PRO A 120 -38.52 4.29 -5.07
C PRO A 120 -38.48 2.79 -5.42
N TYR A 121 -39.53 2.06 -5.03
CA TYR A 121 -39.65 0.61 -5.24
C TYR A 121 -41.07 0.16 -5.54
N PHE A 122 -41.18 -0.98 -6.23
CA PHE A 122 -42.41 -1.77 -6.36
C PHE A 122 -42.32 -2.96 -5.42
N TYR A 123 -43.45 -3.46 -4.92
CA TYR A 123 -43.46 -4.71 -4.17
C TYR A 123 -44.61 -5.63 -4.58
N LEU A 124 -44.35 -6.93 -4.54
CA LEU A 124 -45.32 -8.00 -4.69
C LEU A 124 -44.93 -9.12 -3.73
N GLY A 125 -45.90 -9.67 -3.01
CA GLY A 125 -45.62 -10.68 -2.02
C GLY A 125 -46.68 -11.76 -1.90
N ALA A 126 -46.44 -12.63 -0.93
CA ALA A 126 -47.38 -13.61 -0.43
C ALA A 126 -47.34 -13.61 1.10
N GLY A 127 -48.48 -13.81 1.72
CA GLY A 127 -48.62 -13.83 3.16
C GLY A 127 -49.61 -14.85 3.68
N LEU A 128 -49.52 -15.08 4.98
CA LEU A 128 -50.49 -15.80 5.79
C LEU A 128 -51.02 -14.82 6.83
N MET A 129 -52.32 -14.78 7.02
CA MET A 129 -52.96 -13.92 8.00
C MET A 129 -53.86 -14.73 8.91
N ASN A 130 -53.59 -14.70 10.20
CA ASN A 130 -54.54 -15.15 11.20
C ASN A 130 -55.54 -14.03 11.48
N TYR A 131 -56.82 -14.33 11.39
CA TYR A 131 -57.89 -13.37 11.70
C TYR A 131 -58.79 -13.93 12.79
N LYS A 132 -59.31 -13.03 13.64
CA LYS A 132 -60.26 -13.37 14.69
C LYS A 132 -61.29 -12.25 14.85
N VAL A 133 -62.52 -12.53 14.44
CA VAL A 133 -63.65 -11.62 14.63
C VAL A 133 -63.92 -11.49 16.13
N LYS A 134 -63.88 -10.26 16.64
CA LYS A 134 -64.03 -9.92 18.06
C LYS A 134 -65.40 -9.37 18.37
N GLU A 135 -65.90 -8.48 17.54
CA GLU A 135 -67.16 -7.77 17.72
C GLU A 135 -67.94 -7.87 16.41
N ILE A 136 -69.24 -8.15 16.52
CA ILE A 136 -70.19 -8.28 15.42
C ILE A 136 -71.46 -7.51 15.81
N PRO A 137 -72.15 -6.86 14.87
CA PRO A 137 -73.42 -6.22 15.13
C PRO A 137 -74.49 -7.27 15.45
N ASN A 138 -75.45 -6.93 16.31
CA ASN A 138 -76.60 -7.78 16.58
C ASN A 138 -77.68 -7.54 15.51
N ASN A 139 -77.82 -8.43 14.52
CA ASN A 139 -78.82 -8.31 13.47
C ASN A 139 -79.84 -9.48 13.52
N PRO A 140 -81.07 -9.26 14.02
CA PRO A 140 -82.10 -10.30 14.08
C PRO A 140 -82.68 -10.70 12.71
N THR A 141 -82.37 -9.94 11.64
CA THR A 141 -82.95 -10.12 10.30
C THR A 141 -82.11 -11.05 9.41
N VAL A 142 -80.87 -11.34 9.78
CA VAL A 142 -79.97 -12.18 8.99
C VAL A 142 -79.53 -13.41 9.80
N GLY A 143 -80.04 -14.57 9.39
CA GLY A 143 -79.98 -15.82 10.18
C GLY A 143 -78.61 -16.47 10.35
N ASP A 144 -77.54 -15.92 9.77
CA ASP A 144 -76.20 -16.54 9.73
C ASP A 144 -75.12 -15.74 10.50
N TYR A 145 -75.54 -14.84 11.39
CA TYR A 145 -74.68 -13.83 12.01
C TYR A 145 -74.15 -14.17 13.42
N SER A 146 -74.56 -15.28 14.03
CA SER A 146 -74.34 -15.45 15.47
C SER A 146 -72.94 -15.95 15.86
N GLU A 147 -72.21 -16.60 14.94
CA GLU A 147 -70.91 -17.19 15.24
C GLU A 147 -69.74 -16.33 14.75
N LYS A 148 -68.87 -15.92 15.68
CA LYS A 148 -67.66 -15.16 15.37
C LYS A 148 -66.64 -16.06 14.67
N ARG A 149 -66.28 -15.70 13.43
CA ARG A 149 -65.30 -16.44 12.64
C ARG A 149 -63.86 -16.19 13.10
N LYS A 150 -63.01 -17.20 12.90
CA LYS A 150 -61.57 -17.13 13.14
C LYS A 150 -60.88 -18.16 12.25
N GLY A 151 -59.69 -17.85 11.76
CA GLY A 151 -59.01 -18.74 10.85
C GLY A 151 -57.67 -18.23 10.38
N TRP A 152 -57.12 -18.96 9.40
CA TRP A 152 -55.95 -18.56 8.63
C TRP A 152 -56.37 -18.38 7.18
N THR A 153 -55.92 -17.31 6.56
CA THR A 153 -56.09 -17.07 5.13
C THR A 153 -54.74 -16.78 4.49
N GLY A 154 -54.59 -17.13 3.21
CA GLY A 154 -53.51 -16.59 2.39
C GLY A 154 -53.79 -15.13 2.04
N THR A 155 -52.75 -14.35 1.78
CA THR A 155 -52.86 -12.96 1.32
C THR A 155 -51.86 -12.67 0.20
N ILE A 156 -52.23 -11.78 -0.72
CA ILE A 156 -51.33 -11.20 -1.74
C ILE A 156 -51.22 -9.70 -1.48
N PRO A 157 -50.11 -9.23 -0.89
CA PRO A 157 -49.78 -7.80 -0.87
C PRO A 157 -49.10 -7.37 -2.18
N LEU A 158 -49.55 -6.25 -2.74
CA LEU A 158 -48.87 -5.60 -3.87
C LEU A 158 -48.94 -4.07 -3.74
N GLY A 159 -47.93 -3.36 -4.25
CA GLY A 159 -47.96 -1.92 -4.22
C GLY A 159 -46.67 -1.26 -4.66
N ILE A 160 -46.57 0.02 -4.29
CA ILE A 160 -45.42 0.88 -4.54
C ILE A 160 -44.97 1.50 -3.22
N GLY A 161 -43.70 1.87 -3.14
CA GLY A 161 -43.20 2.62 -2.01
C GLY A 161 -41.94 3.39 -2.35
N THR A 162 -41.40 4.07 -1.35
CA THR A 162 -40.17 4.82 -1.45
C THR A 162 -39.48 4.89 -0.10
N GLU A 163 -38.15 4.84 -0.14
CA GLU A 163 -37.30 5.15 1.00
C GLU A 163 -36.63 6.52 0.79
N ALA A 164 -36.51 7.31 1.86
CA ALA A 164 -35.76 8.55 1.89
C ALA A 164 -34.74 8.51 3.03
N LYS A 165 -33.48 8.86 2.74
CA LYS A 165 -32.39 8.85 3.71
C LYS A 165 -32.58 9.97 4.74
N LEU A 166 -32.67 9.63 6.03
CA LEU A 166 -32.71 10.59 7.15
C LEU A 166 -31.32 10.78 7.78
N SER A 167 -30.57 9.69 7.91
CA SER A 167 -29.15 9.66 8.28
C SER A 167 -28.47 8.48 7.57
N ASP A 168 -27.18 8.24 7.84
CA ASP A 168 -26.48 7.07 7.28
C ASP A 168 -27.24 5.77 7.58
N ASN A 169 -27.67 5.55 8.82
CA ASN A 169 -28.23 4.26 9.23
C ASN A 169 -29.76 4.27 9.39
N VAL A 170 -30.43 5.39 9.07
CA VAL A 170 -31.89 5.54 9.25
C VAL A 170 -32.55 6.07 7.98
N LEU A 171 -33.58 5.35 7.54
CA LEU A 171 -34.38 5.65 6.35
C LEU A 171 -35.85 5.83 6.74
N LEU A 172 -36.51 6.82 6.17
CA LEU A 172 -37.96 6.95 6.17
C LEU A 172 -38.53 6.06 5.07
N ASP A 173 -39.47 5.16 5.40
CA ASP A 173 -40.15 4.29 4.44
C ASP A 173 -41.63 4.67 4.32
N MET A 174 -42.09 4.88 3.09
CA MET A 174 -43.47 5.21 2.76
C MET A 174 -43.98 4.27 1.67
N SER A 175 -45.16 3.69 1.84
CA SER A 175 -45.74 2.83 0.80
C SER A 175 -47.24 2.95 0.68
N ALA A 176 -47.75 2.67 -0.52
CA ALA A 176 -49.17 2.53 -0.81
C ALA A 176 -49.40 1.27 -1.62
N GLY A 177 -50.46 0.53 -1.32
CA GLY A 177 -50.74 -0.73 -1.99
C GLY A 177 -52.10 -1.31 -1.67
N ILE A 178 -52.26 -2.58 -2.02
CA ILE A 178 -53.47 -3.38 -1.81
C ILE A 178 -53.04 -4.71 -1.21
N SER A 179 -53.79 -5.19 -0.23
CA SER A 179 -53.68 -6.53 0.34
C SER A 179 -54.94 -7.31 0.05
N TYR A 180 -54.78 -8.45 -0.62
CA TYR A 180 -55.87 -9.31 -1.06
C TYR A 180 -55.87 -10.64 -0.31
N PRO A 181 -56.69 -10.83 0.74
CA PRO A 181 -56.89 -12.10 1.41
C PRO A 181 -57.76 -13.06 0.57
N PHE A 182 -57.46 -14.36 0.64
CA PHE A 182 -58.27 -15.42 0.02
C PHE A 182 -59.47 -15.85 0.87
N THR A 183 -60.05 -14.93 1.63
CA THR A 183 -61.21 -15.19 2.50
C THR A 183 -62.18 -14.01 2.42
N ASP A 184 -63.47 -14.32 2.51
CA ASP A 184 -64.58 -13.36 2.58
C ASP A 184 -65.17 -13.32 4.00
N GLU A 185 -64.31 -13.52 5.00
CA GLU A 185 -64.74 -13.73 6.39
C GLU A 185 -64.22 -12.64 7.34
N LEU A 186 -63.48 -11.65 6.83
CA LEU A 186 -62.84 -10.65 7.69
C LEU A 186 -63.86 -9.71 8.31
N ASN A 187 -64.98 -9.51 7.63
CA ASN A 187 -66.11 -8.72 8.10
C ASN A 187 -67.28 -9.59 8.63
N ASN A 188 -67.09 -10.91 8.79
CA ASN A 188 -68.09 -11.86 9.29
C ASN A 188 -69.38 -11.93 8.45
N PHE A 189 -69.37 -11.48 7.19
CA PHE A 189 -70.52 -11.50 6.29
C PHE A 189 -70.12 -11.94 4.87
N VAL A 190 -70.87 -12.87 4.28
CA VAL A 190 -70.56 -13.47 2.97
C VAL A 190 -71.71 -13.23 2.01
N LEU A 191 -71.52 -12.43 0.95
CA LEU A 191 -72.49 -12.23 -0.13
C LEU A 191 -71.88 -12.48 -1.52
N GLY A 192 -72.11 -13.68 -2.04
CA GLY A 192 -71.71 -14.02 -3.41
C GLY A 192 -70.24 -14.42 -3.52
N SER A 193 -69.49 -13.84 -4.47
CA SER A 193 -68.11 -14.23 -4.79
C SER A 193 -67.15 -13.04 -4.79
N TYR A 194 -67.31 -12.13 -3.84
CA TYR A 194 -66.34 -11.08 -3.61
C TYR A 194 -65.36 -11.56 -2.54
N GLU A 195 -64.07 -11.27 -2.74
CA GLU A 195 -63.03 -11.60 -1.78
C GLU A 195 -62.70 -10.26 -1.09
N ASP A 196 -62.82 -10.19 0.25
CA ASP A 196 -62.46 -9.02 1.05
C ASP A 196 -61.09 -8.48 0.60
N ALA A 197 -60.90 -7.16 0.56
CA ALA A 197 -59.59 -6.58 0.25
C ALA A 197 -59.36 -5.31 1.07
N SER A 198 -58.11 -4.86 1.14
CA SER A 198 -57.81 -3.57 1.77
C SER A 198 -56.77 -2.80 0.99
N GLY A 199 -57.03 -1.52 0.74
CA GLY A 199 -55.98 -0.56 0.42
C GLY A 199 -55.11 -0.32 1.65
N ASN A 200 -53.82 -0.08 1.47
CA ASN A 200 -52.92 0.29 2.54
C ASN A 200 -52.17 1.58 2.20
N LEU A 201 -52.05 2.47 3.20
CA LEU A 201 -51.14 3.60 3.18
C LEU A 201 -50.23 3.49 4.41
N SER A 202 -48.93 3.49 4.18
CA SER A 202 -47.96 3.06 5.18
C SER A 202 -46.85 4.08 5.38
N LEU A 203 -46.42 4.23 6.64
CA LEU A 203 -45.31 5.09 7.06
C LEU A 203 -44.47 4.33 8.10
N GLY A 204 -43.15 4.32 7.93
CA GLY A 204 -42.25 3.56 8.76
C GLY A 204 -40.82 4.08 8.77
N LEU A 205 -39.99 3.46 9.61
CA LEU A 205 -38.55 3.68 9.66
C LEU A 205 -37.83 2.36 9.36
N SER A 206 -36.80 2.42 8.54
CA SER A 206 -35.86 1.32 8.30
C SER A 206 -34.48 1.70 8.81
N PHE A 207 -33.85 0.75 9.47
CA PHE A 207 -32.51 0.84 10.03
C PHE A 207 -31.60 -0.06 9.23
N ALA A 208 -30.47 0.49 8.79
CA ALA A 208 -29.58 -0.15 7.85
C ALA A 208 -28.21 -0.33 8.52
N GLY A 209 -27.68 -1.55 8.55
CA GLY A 209 -26.34 -1.83 9.09
C GLY A 209 -25.27 -1.67 8.02
N SER A 210 -24.48 -0.58 8.06
CA SER A 210 -23.42 -0.34 7.07
C SER A 210 -22.12 -1.02 7.49
N ASP A 211 -21.57 -1.88 6.65
CA ASP A 211 -20.18 -2.32 6.74
C ASP A 211 -19.35 -1.55 5.71
N LYS A 212 -18.87 -0.37 6.11
CA LYS A 212 -18.01 0.47 5.25
C LYS A 212 -16.57 -0.05 5.18
N CYS A 213 -16.22 -1.12 5.89
CA CYS A 213 -14.82 -1.47 6.06
C CYS A 213 -14.09 -1.84 4.76
N GLU A 214 -14.78 -2.31 3.74
CA GLU A 214 -14.19 -2.77 2.47
C GLU A 214 -14.24 -1.69 1.36
N THR A 215 -14.70 -0.48 1.66
CA THR A 215 -14.77 0.60 0.66
C THR A 215 -13.46 1.37 0.61
N ASP A 216 -12.95 1.60 -0.60
CA ASP A 216 -11.83 2.50 -0.92
C ASP A 216 -12.42 3.71 -1.67
N GLU A 217 -12.57 4.83 -0.97
CA GLU A 217 -13.40 5.97 -1.42
C GLU A 217 -12.62 6.93 -2.33
N ASP A 218 -11.32 7.13 -2.09
CA ASP A 218 -10.44 8.01 -2.86
C ASP A 218 -9.54 7.28 -3.88
N LYS A 219 -9.54 5.95 -3.87
CA LYS A 219 -8.83 5.06 -4.81
C LYS A 219 -7.32 5.20 -4.71
N ASP A 220 -6.83 5.29 -3.49
CA ASP A 220 -5.41 5.27 -3.17
C ASP A 220 -4.86 3.84 -2.98
N GLY A 221 -5.74 2.87 -2.72
CA GLY A 221 -5.42 1.47 -2.49
C GLY A 221 -5.68 0.99 -1.05
N LEU A 222 -6.06 1.88 -0.13
CA LEU A 222 -6.45 1.57 1.23
C LEU A 222 -7.97 1.51 1.36
N THR A 223 -8.44 0.60 2.22
CA THR A 223 -9.85 0.54 2.59
C THR A 223 -10.14 1.49 3.75
N TYR A 224 -11.35 2.00 3.86
CA TYR A 224 -11.82 2.90 4.93
C TYR A 224 -11.38 2.47 6.35
N CYS A 225 -11.56 1.19 6.70
CA CYS A 225 -11.16 0.72 8.03
C CYS A 225 -9.64 0.59 8.20
N ARG A 226 -8.90 0.42 7.10
CA ARG A 226 -7.45 0.46 7.11
C ARG A 226 -6.95 1.88 7.30
N GLU A 227 -7.58 2.84 6.65
CA GLU A 227 -7.27 4.27 6.79
C GLU A 227 -7.59 4.78 8.21
N GLU A 228 -8.74 4.43 8.78
CA GLU A 228 -9.04 4.77 10.19
C GLU A 228 -8.00 4.22 11.17
N GLN A 229 -7.43 3.04 10.89
CA GLN A 229 -6.37 2.46 11.73
C GLN A 229 -5.04 3.20 11.59
N LEU A 230 -4.73 3.68 10.39
CA LEU A 230 -3.50 4.41 10.09
C LEU A 230 -3.60 5.89 10.46
N GLY A 231 -4.82 6.41 10.59
CA GLY A 231 -5.10 7.83 10.85
C GLY A 231 -5.09 8.69 9.59
N THR A 232 -5.06 8.07 8.41
CA THR A 232 -5.19 8.74 7.10
C THR A 232 -6.64 9.14 6.85
N ASN A 233 -6.88 9.99 5.85
CA ASN A 233 -8.20 10.51 5.55
C ASN A 233 -8.86 9.76 4.38
N PRO A 234 -9.98 9.01 4.62
CA PRO A 234 -10.65 8.21 3.59
C PRO A 234 -11.19 8.94 2.36
N GLU A 235 -11.20 10.27 2.38
CA GLU A 235 -11.64 11.09 1.25
C GLU A 235 -10.46 11.74 0.48
N ILE A 236 -9.21 11.53 0.92
CA ILE A 236 -8.01 12.20 0.40
C ILE A 236 -6.89 11.18 0.16
N ALA A 237 -6.65 10.88 -1.11
CA ALA A 237 -5.69 9.84 -1.51
C ALA A 237 -4.22 10.08 -1.14
N ASP A 238 -3.89 11.25 -0.60
CA ASP A 238 -2.56 11.74 -0.23
C ASP A 238 -2.76 12.68 0.97
N THR A 239 -2.74 12.10 2.17
CA THR A 239 -3.17 12.75 3.41
C THR A 239 -2.21 13.85 3.83
N ASP A 240 -0.91 13.62 3.74
CA ASP A 240 0.09 14.62 4.13
C ASP A 240 0.43 15.61 3.00
N GLY A 241 0.10 15.28 1.75
CA GLY A 241 0.23 16.13 0.58
C GLY A 241 1.67 16.25 0.08
N ASP A 242 2.48 15.21 0.17
CA ASP A 242 3.86 15.17 -0.36
C ASP A 242 3.93 14.74 -1.84
N GLY A 243 2.83 14.22 -2.40
CA GLY A 243 2.69 13.76 -3.79
C GLY A 243 2.69 12.24 -3.95
N CYS A 244 2.89 11.47 -2.88
CA CYS A 244 2.70 10.03 -2.83
C CYS A 244 1.32 9.71 -2.22
N LYS A 245 0.75 8.58 -2.63
CA LYS A 245 -0.58 8.18 -2.13
C LYS A 245 -0.44 7.39 -0.85
N ASP A 246 -1.38 7.53 0.09
CA ASP A 246 -1.28 6.84 1.39
C ASP A 246 -1.14 5.32 1.23
N GLY A 247 -1.91 4.72 0.32
CA GLY A 247 -1.77 3.31 -0.03
C GLY A 247 -0.44 2.93 -0.67
N GLU A 248 0.15 3.79 -1.49
CA GLU A 248 1.47 3.57 -2.10
C GLU A 248 2.57 3.57 -1.02
N GLU A 249 2.53 4.54 -0.12
CA GLU A 249 3.44 4.67 1.01
C GLU A 249 3.36 3.47 1.95
N VAL A 250 2.16 3.05 2.36
CA VAL A 250 1.97 1.96 3.32
C VAL A 250 2.29 0.60 2.72
N ASP A 251 1.83 0.33 1.49
CA ASP A 251 1.94 -1.00 0.91
C ASP A 251 3.21 -1.20 0.08
N THR A 252 3.74 -0.15 -0.55
CA THR A 252 4.92 -0.25 -1.43
C THR A 252 6.19 0.24 -0.75
N TYR A 253 6.24 1.50 -0.32
CA TYR A 253 7.48 2.14 0.12
C TYR A 253 7.81 1.95 1.60
N LYS A 254 6.79 1.62 2.39
CA LYS A 254 6.86 1.47 3.86
C LYS A 254 7.23 2.77 4.58
N THR A 255 6.89 3.92 3.97
CA THR A 255 6.98 5.25 4.55
C THR A 255 5.73 5.57 5.39
N ASN A 256 5.73 6.72 6.06
CA ASN A 256 4.64 7.15 6.93
C ASN A 256 3.71 8.14 6.20
N PRO A 257 2.46 7.74 5.85
CA PRO A 257 1.52 8.57 5.06
C PRO A 257 0.98 9.82 5.78
N LEU A 258 1.47 10.09 7.00
CA LEU A 258 1.12 11.26 7.79
C LEU A 258 2.32 12.21 7.96
N ASN A 259 3.45 11.90 7.31
CA ASN A 259 4.69 12.63 7.46
C ASN A 259 5.48 12.65 6.15
N LYS A 260 5.46 13.81 5.48
CA LYS A 260 6.09 14.07 4.17
C LYS A 260 7.56 13.68 4.03
N ASP A 261 8.27 13.48 5.14
CA ASP A 261 9.72 13.23 5.24
C ASP A 261 9.93 12.23 6.38
N THR A 262 9.87 10.95 6.04
CA THR A 262 9.80 9.83 6.97
C THR A 262 11.08 9.65 7.76
N ASP A 263 12.24 9.76 7.12
CA ASP A 263 13.53 9.60 7.80
C ASP A 263 14.02 10.90 8.44
N GLY A 264 13.50 12.06 8.03
CA GLY A 264 13.74 13.37 8.61
C GLY A 264 15.03 14.03 8.13
N ASP A 265 15.48 13.78 6.91
CA ASP A 265 16.66 14.41 6.31
C ASP A 265 16.32 15.74 5.59
N THR A 266 15.06 16.16 5.56
CA THR A 266 14.50 17.35 4.87
C THR A 266 14.23 17.19 3.37
N LEU A 267 14.41 16.00 2.83
CA LEU A 267 13.92 15.58 1.52
C LEU A 267 12.54 14.92 1.71
N GLY A 268 11.63 15.12 0.75
CA GLY A 268 10.30 14.52 0.86
C GLY A 268 10.31 13.09 0.33
N ASP A 269 9.59 12.17 0.97
CA ASP A 269 9.59 10.74 0.63
C ASP A 269 9.34 10.53 -0.86
N CYS A 270 8.34 11.23 -1.40
CA CYS A 270 7.99 11.09 -2.81
C CYS A 270 9.03 11.67 -3.79
N ASP A 271 9.74 12.74 -3.39
CA ASP A 271 10.84 13.32 -4.15
C ASP A 271 12.04 12.37 -4.17
N GLU A 272 12.36 11.75 -3.04
CA GLU A 272 13.39 10.72 -2.94
C GLU A 272 13.15 9.57 -3.91
N ILE A 273 11.94 9.00 -3.88
CA ILE A 273 11.59 7.85 -4.71
C ILE A 273 11.61 8.20 -6.20
N ARG A 274 11.02 9.33 -6.60
CA ARG A 274 10.70 9.63 -8.01
C ARG A 274 11.73 10.51 -8.71
N LYS A 275 12.45 11.34 -7.97
CA LYS A 275 13.35 12.35 -8.53
C LYS A 275 14.81 12.03 -8.24
N TYR A 276 15.14 11.67 -7.00
CA TYR A 276 16.52 11.47 -6.58
C TYR A 276 16.94 10.00 -6.58
N MET A 277 15.98 9.07 -6.59
CA MET A 277 16.19 7.63 -6.52
C MET A 277 16.95 7.19 -5.26
N THR A 278 16.75 7.93 -4.17
CA THR A 278 17.28 7.65 -2.82
C THR A 278 16.31 6.80 -2.00
N ASN A 279 16.71 6.39 -0.80
CA ASN A 279 15.90 5.57 0.09
C ASN A 279 15.24 6.43 1.18
N PRO A 280 13.91 6.64 1.16
CA PRO A 280 13.19 7.54 2.07
C PRO A 280 13.08 7.05 3.53
N LEU A 281 13.77 5.95 3.84
CA LEU A 281 13.88 5.39 5.19
C LEU A 281 15.31 5.53 5.72
N ASN A 282 16.21 6.18 4.98
CA ASN A 282 17.62 6.26 5.29
C ASN A 282 18.25 7.57 4.78
N LYS A 283 18.47 8.50 5.71
CA LYS A 283 19.02 9.85 5.46
C LYS A 283 20.35 9.93 4.70
N ASP A 284 21.07 8.81 4.57
CA ASP A 284 22.41 8.69 3.97
C ASP A 284 22.39 7.38 3.16
N THR A 285 21.90 7.47 1.92
CA THR A 285 21.51 6.33 1.10
C THR A 285 22.69 5.44 0.71
N ASP A 286 23.85 6.02 0.38
CA ASP A 286 25.05 5.28 0.00
C ASP A 286 26.02 5.01 1.17
N GLY A 287 25.81 5.65 2.32
CA GLY A 287 26.52 5.39 3.56
C GLY A 287 27.89 6.06 3.65
N ASP A 288 28.10 7.16 2.93
CA ASP A 288 29.37 7.86 2.84
C ASP A 288 29.59 8.93 3.92
N ARG A 289 28.55 9.16 4.77
CA ARG A 289 28.45 10.10 5.89
C ARG A 289 27.99 11.52 5.52
N LEU A 290 27.55 11.76 4.29
CA LEU A 290 26.74 12.91 3.92
C LEU A 290 25.27 12.51 3.90
N MET A 291 24.38 13.44 4.25
CA MET A 291 22.95 13.17 4.10
C MET A 291 22.52 13.45 2.65
N ASP A 292 21.53 12.71 2.15
CA ASP A 292 21.06 12.81 0.77
C ASP A 292 20.70 14.27 0.41
N ASN A 293 20.02 14.97 1.33
CA ASN A 293 19.69 16.38 1.17
C ASN A 293 20.91 17.31 1.06
N GLU A 294 22.01 17.02 1.76
CA GLU A 294 23.24 17.81 1.78
C GLU A 294 23.99 17.63 0.45
N GLU A 295 24.07 16.41 -0.03
CA GLU A 295 24.65 16.07 -1.33
C GLU A 295 23.92 16.77 -2.46
N ILE A 296 22.58 16.73 -2.47
CA ILE A 296 21.79 17.37 -3.52
C ILE A 296 21.89 18.90 -3.48
N ASN A 297 21.72 19.50 -2.30
CA ASN A 297 21.51 20.95 -2.20
C ASN A 297 22.78 21.76 -1.87
N THR A 298 23.79 21.12 -1.28
CA THR A 298 25.01 21.79 -0.81
C THR A 298 26.22 21.44 -1.68
N TYR A 299 26.49 20.15 -1.87
CA TYR A 299 27.71 19.68 -2.55
C TYR A 299 27.51 19.43 -4.05
N GLY A 300 26.28 19.10 -4.46
CA GLY A 300 25.93 18.73 -5.81
C GLY A 300 26.53 17.40 -6.26
N THR A 301 26.79 16.49 -5.31
CA THR A 301 27.23 15.09 -5.50
C THR A 301 26.03 14.18 -5.76
N LEU A 302 26.27 12.88 -5.94
CA LEU A 302 25.24 11.88 -6.20
C LEU A 302 24.96 11.06 -4.92
N PRO A 303 23.78 11.19 -4.28
CA PRO A 303 23.47 10.50 -3.01
C PRO A 303 23.26 8.99 -3.10
N THR A 304 23.63 8.41 -4.23
CA THR A 304 23.56 6.97 -4.50
C THR A 304 24.93 6.42 -4.88
N ASP A 305 25.96 7.26 -4.82
CA ASP A 305 27.31 7.00 -5.27
C ASP A 305 28.32 7.71 -4.38
N LYS A 306 28.82 6.95 -3.41
CA LYS A 306 29.76 7.37 -2.36
C LYS A 306 31.05 8.07 -2.81
N ASP A 307 31.36 8.10 -4.10
CA ASP A 307 32.60 8.61 -4.70
C ASP A 307 32.24 9.18 -6.09
N THR A 308 31.69 10.40 -6.10
CA THR A 308 31.03 11.00 -7.27
C THR A 308 32.00 11.23 -8.44
N ASP A 309 33.29 11.40 -8.17
CA ASP A 309 34.30 11.72 -9.17
C ASP A 309 35.31 10.60 -9.46
N ASP A 310 35.15 9.43 -8.83
CA ASP A 310 35.90 8.20 -9.06
C ASP A 310 37.41 8.33 -8.75
N ASP A 311 37.78 9.08 -7.70
CA ASP A 311 39.19 9.29 -7.32
C ASP A 311 39.69 8.36 -6.19
N ASN A 312 38.81 7.50 -5.67
CA ASN A 312 38.98 6.59 -4.52
C ASN A 312 38.93 7.25 -3.14
N LEU A 313 38.43 8.47 -3.04
CA LEU A 313 38.04 9.12 -1.80
C LEU A 313 36.52 9.26 -1.78
N THR A 314 35.87 9.05 -0.63
CA THR A 314 34.40 9.20 -0.59
C THR A 314 34.01 10.67 -0.47
N ASP A 315 32.88 11.08 -1.03
CA ASP A 315 32.44 12.48 -1.03
C ASP A 315 32.38 13.02 0.42
N GLY A 316 31.91 12.20 1.36
CA GLY A 316 31.91 12.50 2.78
C GLY A 316 33.30 12.64 3.41
N ASP A 317 34.30 11.86 3.00
CA ASP A 317 35.67 12.02 3.51
C ASP A 317 36.34 13.26 2.91
N GLU A 318 36.07 13.57 1.65
CA GLU A 318 36.50 14.80 1.01
C GLU A 318 35.95 16.03 1.72
N VAL A 319 34.64 16.09 1.93
CA VAL A 319 33.99 17.22 2.59
C VAL A 319 34.35 17.31 4.07
N LEU A 320 34.28 16.21 4.81
CA LEU A 320 34.40 16.23 6.27
C LEU A 320 35.84 16.20 6.75
N THR A 321 36.72 15.47 6.06
CA THR A 321 38.09 15.20 6.48
C THR A 321 39.12 16.01 5.71
N HIS A 322 39.14 15.90 4.37
CA HIS A 322 40.23 16.42 3.54
C HIS A 322 40.04 17.87 3.05
N LYS A 323 38.80 18.35 3.04
CA LYS A 323 38.38 19.67 2.53
C LYS A 323 38.68 19.86 1.04
N THR A 324 38.60 18.77 0.28
CA THR A 324 38.66 18.73 -1.19
C THR A 324 37.28 18.95 -1.82
N ASP A 325 37.21 19.08 -3.14
CA ASP A 325 35.97 19.27 -3.91
C ASP A 325 35.51 17.91 -4.48
N PRO A 326 34.41 17.31 -3.97
CA PRO A 326 33.99 15.94 -4.28
C PRO A 326 33.42 15.71 -5.69
N LYS A 327 33.74 16.63 -6.59
CA LYS A 327 33.34 16.62 -8.00
C LYS A 327 34.53 16.80 -8.91
N LYS A 328 35.72 16.87 -8.33
CA LYS A 328 36.98 17.09 -9.01
C LYS A 328 37.99 16.08 -8.47
N PRO A 329 38.39 15.11 -9.31
CA PRO A 329 39.35 14.10 -8.88
C PRO A 329 40.72 14.66 -8.48
N ASP A 330 40.99 15.92 -8.77
CA ASP A 330 42.23 16.66 -8.49
C ASP A 330 41.79 18.09 -8.14
N THR A 331 41.69 18.38 -6.84
CA THR A 331 41.16 19.65 -6.32
C THR A 331 42.10 20.81 -6.56
N ASP A 332 43.40 20.58 -6.40
CA ASP A 332 44.41 21.63 -6.41
C ASP A 332 45.10 21.85 -7.77
N LEU A 333 44.78 20.99 -8.73
CA LEU A 333 45.26 20.98 -10.11
C LEU A 333 46.78 20.70 -10.21
N GLY A 334 47.32 19.95 -9.26
CA GLY A 334 48.72 19.55 -9.13
C GLY A 334 49.14 18.38 -10.00
N SER A 335 48.19 17.72 -10.70
CA SER A 335 48.32 16.54 -11.59
C SER A 335 48.25 15.16 -10.94
N VAL A 336 48.10 15.08 -9.62
CA VAL A 336 47.79 13.85 -8.89
C VAL A 336 46.37 13.95 -8.33
N GLN A 337 45.67 12.82 -8.27
CA GLN A 337 44.31 12.80 -7.73
C GLN A 337 44.29 12.85 -6.20
N ASP A 338 43.28 13.47 -5.60
CA ASP A 338 43.21 13.73 -4.16
C ASP A 338 43.31 12.42 -3.36
N GLY A 339 42.57 11.38 -3.76
CA GLY A 339 42.62 10.05 -3.15
C GLY A 339 44.02 9.40 -3.20
N ILE A 340 44.79 9.62 -4.28
CA ILE A 340 46.17 9.13 -4.39
C ILE A 340 47.10 9.89 -3.45
N GLU A 341 46.91 11.19 -3.32
CA GLU A 341 47.71 12.05 -2.44
C GLU A 341 47.51 11.70 -0.98
N VAL A 342 46.25 11.53 -0.56
CA VAL A 342 45.88 11.04 0.76
C VAL A 342 46.51 9.67 1.03
N GLY A 343 46.46 8.75 0.08
CA GLY A 343 47.10 7.42 0.18
C GLY A 343 48.62 7.47 0.33
N ARG A 344 49.27 8.51 -0.21
CA ARG A 344 50.72 8.76 -0.09
C ARG A 344 51.11 9.61 1.10
N GLY A 345 50.15 10.23 1.77
CA GLY A 345 50.35 11.19 2.86
C GLY A 345 50.86 12.55 2.38
N THR A 346 50.61 12.92 1.12
CA THR A 346 50.77 14.29 0.60
C THR A 346 49.48 15.09 0.83
N ASN A 347 49.48 16.39 0.53
CA ASN A 347 48.36 17.25 0.87
C ASN A 347 47.53 17.58 -0.38
N PRO A 348 46.28 17.11 -0.50
CA PRO A 348 45.43 17.28 -1.69
C PRO A 348 44.94 18.71 -1.97
N LEU A 349 45.57 19.68 -1.31
CA LEU A 349 45.29 21.12 -1.42
C LEU A 349 46.58 21.90 -1.71
N ASN A 350 47.66 21.21 -2.07
CA ASN A 350 48.98 21.78 -2.31
C ASN A 350 49.66 21.19 -3.58
N PRO A 351 49.53 21.87 -4.74
CA PRO A 351 49.99 21.33 -6.03
C PRO A 351 51.52 21.22 -6.15
N ASP A 352 52.26 21.73 -5.17
CA ASP A 352 53.72 21.68 -5.10
C ASP A 352 54.26 20.38 -4.46
N ASP A 353 53.41 19.53 -3.87
CA ASP A 353 53.82 18.27 -3.21
C ASP A 353 53.34 16.96 -3.88
N ASP A 354 52.51 17.04 -4.92
CA ASP A 354 52.11 15.96 -5.83
C ASP A 354 53.29 15.13 -6.35
N LEU A 355 54.32 15.85 -6.80
CA LEU A 355 55.51 15.28 -7.39
C LEU A 355 56.66 15.45 -6.42
N PRO A 356 57.46 14.39 -6.18
CA PRO A 356 58.69 14.56 -5.43
C PRO A 356 59.52 15.64 -6.11
N LYS A 357 59.87 16.70 -5.36
CA LYS A 357 60.73 17.79 -5.83
C LYS A 357 61.84 17.21 -6.68
N LYS A 358 61.90 17.65 -7.94
CA LYS A 358 62.88 17.23 -8.95
C LYS A 358 64.23 17.12 -8.24
N VAL A 359 64.78 15.92 -8.16
CA VAL A 359 66.02 15.67 -7.41
C VAL A 359 67.11 16.53 -8.05
N GLU A 360 67.40 17.70 -7.46
CA GLU A 360 68.34 18.68 -8.02
C GLU A 360 69.79 18.17 -7.96
N GLU A 361 70.04 17.13 -7.15
CA GLU A 361 71.32 16.43 -7.11
C GLU A 361 71.20 15.01 -7.68
N PRO A 362 71.96 14.64 -8.73
CA PRO A 362 71.94 13.27 -9.23
C PRO A 362 72.42 12.31 -8.13
N ILE A 363 71.63 11.26 -7.83
CA ILE A 363 71.98 10.14 -6.93
C ILE A 363 73.43 9.74 -7.21
N LYS A 364 74.32 9.73 -6.21
CA LYS A 364 75.75 9.52 -6.49
C LYS A 364 75.98 8.10 -7.02
N VAL A 365 76.91 7.91 -7.95
CA VAL A 365 77.29 6.57 -8.43
C VAL A 365 77.78 5.75 -7.22
N GLY A 366 77.20 4.57 -7.02
CA GLY A 366 77.45 3.69 -5.87
C GLY A 366 76.51 3.88 -4.69
N GLU A 367 75.63 4.89 -4.69
CA GLU A 367 74.59 5.06 -3.68
C GLU A 367 73.51 3.99 -3.81
N VAL A 368 73.11 3.42 -2.68
CA VAL A 368 72.11 2.35 -2.57
C VAL A 368 70.83 2.95 -2.02
N ILE A 369 69.75 2.82 -2.77
CA ILE A 369 68.40 3.21 -2.38
C ILE A 369 67.61 1.94 -2.08
N THR A 370 67.22 1.77 -0.82
CA THR A 370 66.31 0.70 -0.40
C THR A 370 64.88 1.18 -0.55
N LEU A 371 64.12 0.58 -1.47
CA LEU A 371 62.68 0.82 -1.57
C LEU A 371 61.98 -0.04 -0.52
N LYS A 372 61.68 0.57 0.63
CA LYS A 372 60.91 -0.07 1.69
C LYS A 372 59.50 -0.39 1.16
N GLY A 373 59.01 -1.61 1.40
CA GLY A 373 57.64 -2.00 1.04
C GLY A 373 57.49 -2.77 -0.27
N ILE A 374 58.57 -3.08 -1.01
CA ILE A 374 58.53 -4.10 -2.08
C ILE A 374 58.49 -5.48 -1.41
N ASN A 375 57.34 -5.79 -0.82
CA ASN A 375 57.12 -7.04 -0.11
C ASN A 375 56.66 -8.11 -1.09
N PHE A 376 57.41 -9.20 -1.12
CA PHE A 376 56.99 -10.44 -1.75
C PHE A 376 56.37 -11.34 -0.68
N ALA A 377 55.26 -12.01 -1.02
CA ALA A 377 54.71 -13.05 -0.16
C ALA A 377 55.76 -14.15 0.14
N THR A 378 55.58 -14.87 1.25
CA THR A 378 56.46 -15.98 1.63
C THR A 378 56.57 -16.99 0.49
N ASN A 379 57.79 -17.33 0.07
CA ASN A 379 58.08 -18.18 -1.10
C ASN A 379 57.58 -17.67 -2.47
N SER A 380 57.20 -16.40 -2.59
CA SER A 380 56.82 -15.78 -3.86
C SER A 380 57.89 -14.81 -4.39
N TRP A 381 57.86 -14.61 -5.70
CA TRP A 381 58.57 -13.59 -6.47
C TRP A 381 57.61 -12.76 -7.33
N GLU A 382 56.30 -12.91 -7.14
CA GLU A 382 55.28 -12.08 -7.80
C GLU A 382 55.23 -10.70 -7.17
N ILE A 383 55.18 -9.67 -8.02
CA ILE A 383 55.08 -8.26 -7.61
C ILE A 383 53.63 -7.97 -7.26
N THR A 384 53.39 -7.39 -6.08
CA THR A 384 52.06 -6.98 -5.61
C THR A 384 51.72 -5.56 -6.10
N SER A 385 50.44 -5.19 -6.15
CA SER A 385 50.01 -3.83 -6.55
C SER A 385 50.65 -2.71 -5.71
N ILE A 386 50.84 -2.94 -4.41
CA ILE A 386 51.53 -2.00 -3.50
C ILE A 386 53.00 -1.84 -3.89
N ALA A 387 53.66 -2.93 -4.31
CA ALA A 387 55.03 -2.88 -4.80
C ALA A 387 55.12 -2.18 -6.16
N GLU A 388 54.10 -2.26 -7.01
CA GLU A 388 54.06 -1.55 -8.30
C GLU A 388 54.12 -0.03 -8.13
N ASP A 389 53.34 0.56 -7.20
CA ASP A 389 53.38 2.02 -6.93
C ASP A 389 54.79 2.48 -6.53
N GLN A 390 55.49 1.72 -5.69
CA GLN A 390 56.88 2.03 -5.31
C GLN A 390 57.86 1.90 -6.47
N LEU A 391 57.65 0.93 -7.36
CA LEU A 391 58.48 0.72 -8.56
C LEU A 391 58.23 1.80 -9.62
N GLU A 392 57.03 2.40 -9.69
CA GLU A 392 56.73 3.49 -10.62
C GLU A 392 57.58 4.75 -10.37
N ARG A 393 57.90 5.04 -9.10
CA ARG A 393 58.82 6.14 -8.76
C ARG A 393 60.21 5.91 -9.38
N ALA A 394 60.74 4.69 -9.23
CA ALA A 394 62.02 4.31 -9.84
C ALA A 394 61.93 4.27 -11.38
N LEU A 395 60.80 3.85 -11.94
CA LEU A 395 60.56 3.82 -13.39
C LEU A 395 60.64 5.21 -13.99
N ASN A 396 60.00 6.19 -13.36
CA ASN A 396 60.02 7.58 -13.80
C ASN A 396 61.44 8.16 -13.76
N ALA A 397 62.24 7.85 -12.73
CA ALA A 397 63.64 8.21 -12.70
C ALA A 397 64.43 7.57 -13.87
N MET A 398 64.25 6.27 -14.12
CA MET A 398 64.95 5.59 -15.22
C MET A 398 64.53 6.08 -16.62
N LYS A 399 63.28 6.53 -16.79
CA LYS A 399 62.81 7.17 -18.04
C LYS A 399 63.43 8.56 -18.23
N ASN A 400 63.48 9.36 -17.18
CA ASN A 400 63.99 10.74 -17.22
C ASN A 400 65.51 10.83 -17.38
N TYR A 401 66.24 9.78 -16.99
CA TYR A 401 67.70 9.69 -17.11
C TYR A 401 68.11 8.48 -17.96
N PRO A 402 68.15 8.56 -19.30
CA PRO A 402 68.44 7.43 -20.19
C PRO A 402 69.81 6.78 -19.98
N GLU A 403 70.78 7.51 -19.43
CA GLU A 403 72.13 7.01 -19.12
C GLU A 403 72.23 6.29 -17.77
N LEU A 404 71.20 6.39 -16.92
CA LEU A 404 71.17 5.76 -15.60
C LEU A 404 71.18 4.24 -15.75
N GLU A 405 72.18 3.59 -15.15
CA GLU A 405 72.26 2.13 -15.02
C GLU A 405 72.15 1.75 -13.53
N VAL A 406 71.42 0.67 -13.25
CA VAL A 406 71.14 0.23 -11.88
C VAL A 406 71.42 -1.26 -11.68
N GLU A 407 71.92 -1.60 -10.50
CA GLU A 407 71.96 -2.95 -9.96
C GLU A 407 70.77 -3.13 -9.01
N ILE A 408 69.91 -4.10 -9.31
CA ILE A 408 68.79 -4.52 -8.47
C ILE A 408 69.24 -5.71 -7.64
N SER A 409 69.20 -5.53 -6.33
CA SER A 409 69.78 -6.46 -5.37
C SER A 409 68.68 -7.08 -4.51
N GLY A 410 68.58 -8.40 -4.54
CA GLY A 410 67.60 -9.15 -3.74
C GLY A 410 68.18 -9.63 -2.42
N HIS A 411 67.42 -9.50 -1.34
CA HIS A 411 67.80 -9.95 0.00
C HIS A 411 66.71 -10.81 0.65
N THR A 412 67.11 -11.75 1.50
CA THR A 412 66.20 -12.60 2.29
C THR A 412 66.52 -12.51 3.78
N ASP A 413 65.58 -12.99 4.60
CA ASP A 413 65.91 -13.35 5.98
C ASP A 413 66.77 -14.64 6.04
N SER A 414 67.29 -14.95 7.22
CA SER A 414 68.16 -16.11 7.43
C SER A 414 67.42 -17.44 7.64
N ARG A 415 66.08 -17.48 7.55
CA ARG A 415 65.32 -18.72 7.70
C ARG A 415 65.40 -19.55 6.43
N GLY A 416 65.53 -20.87 6.59
CA GLY A 416 65.66 -21.80 5.47
C GLY A 416 67.12 -22.05 5.04
N GLY A 417 67.29 -22.83 3.98
CA GLY A 417 68.62 -23.18 3.46
C GLY A 417 69.26 -22.00 2.72
N ARG A 418 70.55 -21.74 2.95
CA ARG A 418 71.28 -20.66 2.27
C ARG A 418 71.14 -20.71 0.74
N ASN A 419 71.33 -21.89 0.14
CA ASN A 419 71.22 -22.05 -1.33
C ASN A 419 69.82 -21.68 -1.84
N TRP A 420 68.78 -22.05 -1.10
CA TRP A 420 67.40 -21.66 -1.42
C TRP A 420 67.20 -20.14 -1.35
N ASN A 421 67.72 -19.50 -0.31
CA ASN A 421 67.64 -18.05 -0.15
C ASN A 421 68.42 -17.27 -1.23
N MET A 422 69.57 -17.81 -1.67
CA MET A 422 70.29 -17.25 -2.82
C MET A 422 69.43 -17.32 -4.09
N GLU A 423 68.84 -18.47 -4.40
CA GLU A 423 67.96 -18.62 -5.56
C GLU A 423 66.70 -17.73 -5.48
N LEU A 424 66.07 -17.66 -4.31
CA LEU A 424 64.88 -16.84 -4.08
C LEU A 424 65.17 -15.35 -4.26
N SER A 425 66.29 -14.87 -3.70
CA SER A 425 66.70 -13.47 -3.85
C SER A 425 66.98 -13.09 -5.30
N GLN A 426 67.63 -13.97 -6.07
CA GLN A 426 67.90 -13.75 -7.48
C GLN A 426 66.60 -13.69 -8.28
N LYS A 427 65.68 -14.64 -8.07
CA LYS A 427 64.37 -14.64 -8.75
C LYS A 427 63.56 -13.37 -8.49
N ARG A 428 63.62 -12.84 -7.26
CA ARG A 428 62.96 -11.58 -6.91
C ARG A 428 63.57 -10.39 -7.64
N ALA A 429 64.90 -10.29 -7.67
CA ALA A 429 65.60 -9.24 -8.42
C ALA A 429 65.29 -9.33 -9.93
N ASP A 430 65.28 -10.55 -10.48
CA ASP A 430 64.94 -10.80 -11.88
C ASP A 430 63.49 -10.42 -12.19
N SER A 431 62.55 -10.73 -11.29
CA SER A 431 61.13 -10.37 -11.47
C SER A 431 60.93 -8.86 -11.51
N VAL A 432 61.65 -8.11 -10.66
CA VAL A 432 61.63 -6.64 -10.69
C VAL A 432 62.24 -6.10 -12.00
N LYS A 433 63.35 -6.71 -12.48
CA LYS A 433 63.92 -6.35 -13.79
C LYS A 433 62.92 -6.60 -14.93
N ASP A 434 62.28 -7.76 -14.95
CA ASP A 434 61.30 -8.11 -15.98
C ASP A 434 60.13 -7.13 -15.99
N TRP A 435 59.68 -6.68 -14.82
CA TRP A 435 58.69 -5.62 -14.69
C TRP A 435 59.14 -4.31 -15.33
N PHE A 436 60.35 -3.82 -15.04
CA PHE A 436 60.89 -2.62 -15.69
C PHE A 436 61.03 -2.77 -17.21
N VAL A 437 61.46 -3.94 -17.68
CA VAL A 437 61.58 -4.24 -19.10
C VAL A 437 60.21 -4.22 -19.78
N SER A 438 59.18 -4.78 -19.14
CA SER A 438 57.80 -4.74 -19.64
C SER A 438 57.26 -3.31 -19.76
N LYS A 439 57.73 -2.39 -18.92
CA LYS A 439 57.39 -0.96 -18.93
C LYS A 439 58.29 -0.10 -19.83
N GLY A 440 59.14 -0.74 -20.64
CA GLY A 440 59.93 -0.11 -21.71
C GLY A 440 61.35 0.30 -21.35
N ILE A 441 61.88 -0.07 -20.17
CA ILE A 441 63.30 0.15 -19.85
C ILE A 441 64.16 -0.92 -20.51
N SER A 442 65.25 -0.52 -21.18
CA SER A 442 66.17 -1.50 -21.78
C SER A 442 66.78 -2.38 -20.70
N GLY A 443 66.63 -3.71 -20.83
CA GLY A 443 67.19 -4.68 -19.89
C GLY A 443 68.72 -4.66 -19.79
N SER A 444 69.42 -4.01 -20.73
CA SER A 444 70.87 -3.75 -20.65
C SER A 444 71.26 -2.72 -19.59
N ARG A 445 70.31 -1.89 -19.14
CA ARG A 445 70.52 -0.86 -18.11
C ARG A 445 70.34 -1.40 -16.69
N ILE A 446 69.95 -2.67 -16.56
CA ILE A 446 69.59 -3.29 -15.29
C ILE A 446 70.40 -4.57 -15.12
N THR A 447 71.20 -4.62 -14.06
CA THR A 447 71.86 -5.84 -13.59
C THR A 447 71.13 -6.35 -12.36
N THR A 448 70.98 -7.66 -12.20
CA THR A 448 70.29 -8.28 -11.05
C THR A 448 71.25 -9.17 -10.27
N VAL A 449 71.22 -9.05 -8.94
CA VAL A 449 72.08 -9.83 -8.04
C VAL A 449 71.28 -10.32 -6.84
N GLY A 450 71.23 -11.63 -6.62
CA GLY A 450 70.71 -12.23 -5.40
C GLY A 450 71.80 -12.34 -4.33
N TYR A 451 71.69 -11.59 -3.23
CA TYR A 451 72.60 -11.69 -2.09
C TYR A 451 72.12 -12.66 -1.00
N GLY A 452 70.92 -13.23 -1.16
CA GLY A 452 70.31 -14.13 -0.17
C GLY A 452 70.34 -13.52 1.24
N PRO A 453 70.74 -14.29 2.27
CA PRO A 453 70.82 -13.80 3.64
C PRO A 453 72.18 -13.17 4.00
N ASP A 454 73.09 -13.00 3.04
CA ASP A 454 74.50 -12.67 3.31
C ASP A 454 74.76 -11.18 3.60
N GLN A 455 73.77 -10.31 3.37
CA GLN A 455 73.83 -8.86 3.63
C GLN A 455 72.63 -8.38 4.48
N PRO A 456 72.54 -8.79 5.76
CA PRO A 456 71.48 -8.34 6.65
C PRO A 456 71.69 -6.88 7.06
N VAL A 457 70.60 -6.13 7.12
CA VAL A 457 70.55 -4.74 7.61
C VAL A 457 69.97 -4.64 9.02
N ALA A 458 69.32 -5.71 9.49
CA ALA A 458 68.77 -5.83 10.83
C ALA A 458 69.04 -7.24 11.41
N PRO A 459 68.97 -7.41 12.74
CA PRO A 459 69.02 -8.73 13.38
C PRO A 459 67.96 -9.68 12.81
N ASN A 460 68.28 -10.97 12.66
CA ASN A 460 67.36 -11.97 12.12
C ASN A 460 66.54 -12.71 13.19
N ASP A 461 66.75 -12.40 14.46
CA ASP A 461 66.09 -13.02 15.61
C ASP A 461 64.67 -12.45 15.86
N THR A 462 64.41 -11.19 15.49
CA THR A 462 63.07 -10.58 15.56
C THR A 462 62.31 -10.65 14.24
N GLU A 463 60.96 -10.60 14.28
CA GLU A 463 60.18 -10.61 13.02
C GLU A 463 60.33 -9.29 12.27
N GLU A 464 60.43 -8.19 13.00
CA GLU A 464 60.67 -6.84 12.47
C GLU A 464 62.01 -6.78 11.75
N GLY A 465 63.08 -7.35 12.34
CA GLY A 465 64.39 -7.39 11.69
C GLY A 465 64.45 -8.34 10.49
N ARG A 466 63.74 -9.48 10.55
CA ARG A 466 63.56 -10.35 9.37
C ARG A 466 62.80 -9.64 8.25
N TYR A 467 61.79 -8.86 8.59
CA TYR A 467 61.03 -8.06 7.63
C TYR A 467 61.94 -7.05 6.90
N GLU A 468 62.76 -6.29 7.63
CA GLU A 468 63.73 -5.36 7.02
C GLU A 468 64.79 -6.08 6.15
N ASN A 469 65.14 -7.33 6.46
CA ASN A 469 66.06 -8.12 5.65
C ASN A 469 65.44 -8.67 4.35
N ARG A 470 64.11 -8.82 4.28
CA ARG A 470 63.38 -9.25 3.07
C ARG A 470 63.09 -8.04 2.18
N ARG A 471 64.11 -7.54 1.48
CA ARG A 471 64.05 -6.28 0.73
C ARG A 471 64.64 -6.36 -0.67
N ILE A 472 64.37 -5.32 -1.46
CA ILE A 472 65.03 -5.04 -2.74
C ILE A 472 65.77 -3.71 -2.62
N ASP A 473 67.04 -3.73 -2.99
CA ASP A 473 67.90 -2.55 -3.03
C ASP A 473 68.21 -2.17 -4.49
N PHE A 474 68.26 -0.86 -4.76
CA PHE A 474 68.64 -0.29 -6.05
C PHE A 474 69.95 0.46 -5.90
N LYS A 475 70.97 0.07 -6.64
CA LYS A 475 72.28 0.73 -6.61
C LYS A 475 72.58 1.35 -7.96
N ARG A 476 72.87 2.65 -7.99
CA ARG A 476 73.33 3.30 -9.22
C ARG A 476 74.71 2.79 -9.61
N THR A 477 74.86 2.21 -10.80
CA THR A 477 76.14 1.74 -11.33
C THR A 477 76.78 2.71 -12.31
N LYS A 478 75.97 3.60 -12.90
CA LYS A 478 76.39 4.66 -13.83
C LYS A 478 75.31 5.72 -13.84
#